data_AF-A0A8J6E698-F1
#
_entry.id   AF-A0A8J6E698-F1
#
_cell.length_a   1.000
_cell.length_b   1.000
_cell.length_c   1.000
_cell.angle_alpha   90.00
_cell.angle_beta   90.00
_cell.angle_gamma   90.00
#
_symmetry.space_group_name_H-M   'P 1'
#
loop_
_entity.id
_entity.type
_entity.pdbx_description
1 polymer ?
#
loop_
_entity_poly.entity_id
_entity_poly.type
_entity_poly.pdbx_seq_one_letter_code
_entity_poly.pdbx_strand_id
1 'polypeptide(L)' 'TVPPRVISKCEKHVSAQLCRYHCQYDRECQANNICCWTFCGNVCMNVL' A
#
# COMPACT_ATOMS: atom_id res chain seq x y z
N THR A 1 9.31 -0.15 27.11
CA THR A 1 9.22 -1.12 25.99
C THR A 1 8.10 -0.68 25.06
N VAL A 2 8.43 0.08 24.02
CA VAL A 2 7.44 0.42 22.98
C VAL A 2 7.26 -0.85 22.13
N PRO A 3 6.08 -1.48 22.07
CA PRO A 3 5.88 -2.59 21.16
C PRO A 3 6.14 -2.08 19.74
N PRO A 4 6.88 -2.80 18.89
CA PRO A 4 7.02 -2.39 17.51
C PRO A 4 5.62 -2.43 16.93
N ARG A 5 5.02 -1.25 16.68
CA ARG A 5 3.83 -1.15 15.86
C ARG A 5 4.26 -1.76 14.54
N VAL A 6 3.86 -3.01 14.30
CA VAL A 6 4.07 -3.70 13.04
C VAL A 6 3.59 -2.72 11.99
N ILE A 7 4.48 -2.30 11.09
CA ILE A 7 4.19 -1.32 10.05
C ILE A 7 3.22 -1.99 9.07
N SER A 8 1.96 -2.15 9.45
CA SER A 8 0.87 -2.46 8.53
C SER A 8 0.37 -1.14 7.98
N LYS A 9 1.25 -0.43 7.25
CA LYS A 9 0.84 0.71 6.43
C LYS A 9 -0.02 0.24 5.25
N CYS A 10 0.09 -1.06 4.93
CA CYS A 10 -0.44 -1.70 3.74
C CYS A 10 -1.19 -2.97 4.16
N GLU A 11 -2.41 -3.16 3.66
CA GLU A 11 -3.14 -4.42 3.85
C GLU A 11 -2.42 -5.57 3.12
N LYS A 12 -2.35 -6.75 3.75
CA LYS A 12 -1.74 -7.92 3.12
C LYS A 12 -2.59 -8.49 1.97
N HIS A 13 -3.87 -8.15 1.91
CA HIS A 13 -4.83 -8.70 0.96
C HIS A 13 -5.23 -7.66 -0.09
N VAL A 14 -4.59 -7.73 -1.24
CA VAL A 14 -4.87 -6.85 -2.38
C VAL A 14 -5.73 -7.56 -3.38
N SER A 15 -6.82 -6.93 -3.80
CA SER A 15 -7.56 -7.42 -4.97
C SER A 15 -6.63 -7.42 -6.18
N ALA A 16 -6.56 -8.54 -6.90
CA ALA A 16 -5.78 -8.66 -8.13
C ALA A 16 -6.15 -7.58 -9.19
N GLN A 17 -7.32 -6.94 -9.06
CA GLN A 17 -7.70 -5.80 -9.89
C GLN A 17 -6.79 -4.58 -9.70
N LEU A 18 -6.25 -4.37 -8.49
CA LEU A 18 -5.30 -3.27 -8.22
C LEU A 18 -3.93 -3.48 -8.84
N CYS A 19 -3.57 -4.71 -9.22
CA CYS A 19 -2.30 -5.00 -9.90
C CYS A 19 -2.16 -4.32 -11.27
N ARG A 20 -3.21 -3.67 -11.78
CA ARG A 20 -3.13 -2.84 -13.01
C ARG A 20 -2.67 -1.41 -12.74
N TYR A 21 -2.68 -0.98 -11.48
CA TYR A 21 -2.42 0.40 -11.07
C TYR A 21 -1.18 0.46 -10.18
N HIS A 22 -0.03 0.43 -10.85
CA HIS A 22 1.25 0.53 -10.17
C HIS A 22 1.60 1.95 -9.74
N CYS A 23 2.42 2.06 -8.71
CA CYS A 23 3.02 3.31 -8.25
C CYS A 23 4.49 3.09 -7.90
N GLN A 24 5.29 4.16 -7.87
CA GLN A 24 6.63 4.13 -7.28
C GLN A 24 6.71 4.92 -5.97
N TYR A 25 5.92 5.98 -5.85
CA TYR A 25 5.93 6.91 -4.72
C TYR A 25 4.52 7.22 -4.21
N ASP A 26 4.39 7.52 -2.91
CA ASP A 26 3.10 7.86 -2.28
C ASP A 26 2.35 9.01 -2.98
N ARG A 27 3.08 9.98 -3.55
CA ARG A 27 2.52 11.13 -4.26
C ARG A 27 1.79 10.79 -5.56
N GLU A 28 1.99 9.58 -6.09
CA GLU A 28 1.27 9.08 -7.28
C GLU A 28 -0.11 8.56 -6.92
N CYS A 29 -0.35 8.29 -5.63
CA CYS A 29 -1.61 7.79 -5.13
C CYS A 29 -2.57 8.94 -4.83
N GLN A 30 -3.87 8.67 -5.00
CA GLN A 30 -4.92 9.61 -4.60
C GLN A 30 -4.84 9.91 -3.09
N ALA A 31 -5.40 11.04 -2.68
CA ALA A 31 -5.37 11.46 -1.28
C ALA A 31 -5.80 10.34 -0.32
N ASN A 32 -5.06 10.18 0.79
CA ASN A 32 -5.21 9.13 1.79
C ASN A 32 -4.82 7.71 1.33
N ASN A 33 -4.14 7.57 0.19
CA ASN A 33 -3.51 6.33 -0.22
C ASN A 33 -1.98 6.46 -0.18
N ILE A 34 -1.29 5.35 -0.01
CA ILE A 34 0.18 5.27 -0.07
C ILE A 34 0.61 4.18 -1.05
N CYS A 35 1.86 4.25 -1.50
CA CYS A 35 2.42 3.27 -2.40
C CYS A 35 2.99 2.09 -1.62
N CYS A 36 2.37 0.93 -1.78
CA CYS A 36 2.64 -0.27 -1.00
C CYS A 36 3.22 -1.39 -1.84
N TRP A 37 4.20 -2.12 -1.31
CA TRP A 37 4.72 -3.33 -1.95
C TRP A 37 3.78 -4.52 -1.71
N THR A 38 3.45 -5.23 -2.78
CA THR A 38 2.47 -6.33 -2.78
C THR A 38 2.96 -7.50 -3.64
N PHE A 39 2.19 -8.59 -3.71
CA PHE A 39 2.57 -9.78 -4.47
C PHE A 39 2.78 -9.53 -5.97
N CYS A 40 2.14 -8.50 -6.53
CA CYS A 40 2.24 -8.14 -7.95
C CYS A 40 3.07 -6.88 -8.18
N GLY A 41 3.79 -6.39 -7.17
CA GLY A 41 4.57 -5.15 -7.22
C GLY A 41 3.96 -4.03 -6.39
N ASN A 42 4.42 -2.81 -6.63
CA ASN A 42 3.96 -1.65 -5.87
C ASN A 42 2.60 -1.16 -6.39
N VAL A 43 1.62 -0.96 -5.52
CA VAL A 43 0.28 -0.42 -5.85
C VAL A 43 -0.22 0.52 -4.77
N CYS A 44 -1.13 1.42 -5.14
CA CYS A 44 -1.73 2.37 -4.20
C CYS A 44 -2.74 1.67 -3.29
N MET A 45 -2.54 1.77 -1.99
CA MET A 45 -3.47 1.26 -0.97
C MET A 45 -3.96 2.38 -0.08
N ASN A 46 -5.20 2.25 0.35
CA ASN A 46 -5.78 3.17 1.32
C ASN A 46 -5.23 2.89 2.73
N VAL A 47 -4.97 3.96 3.49
CA VAL A 47 -4.44 3.87 4.87
C VAL A 47 -5.49 4.13 5.96
N LEU A 48 -6.78 4.19 5.60
CA LEU A 48 -7.87 4.41 6.56
C LEU A 48 -8.24 3.13 7.31
#